data_AF-A0A844ZZR0-F1
#
_entry.id   AF-A0A844ZZR0-F1
#
_cell.length_a   1.000
_cell.length_b   1.000
_cell.length_c   1.000
_cell.angle_alpha   90.00
_cell.angle_beta   90.00
_cell.angle_gamma   90.00
#
_symmetry.space_group_name_H-M   'P 1'
#
loop_
_entity.id
_entity.type
_entity.pdbx_description
1 polymer ?
#
loop_
_entity_poly.entity_id
_entity_poly.type
_entity_poly.pdbx_seq_one_letter_code
_entity_poly.pdbx_strand_id
1 'polypeptide(L)'
;MGDPDTHVGLKSLSQRWDNAMCRLGLRAPRQKACGGFEFQEAADELGVRIKRATTARETVENRDLRYRQFDDFNGAESTFKSCNFSFSIFSRAYFHNAKFENCSFIGCRFSECNFRGAEIYSCDFKYARFQNCLIESRDIIPSLPPEPNLRRELLQNLRVNAIQLGSTDEVRAYTLEEISAELEHYKRALFGYDRYYQRKYPTSLDKIIVLIKLISHAISGFFWGHGERPFKLLLSVIILLILASFVNWFSYEPDSSLGDIFYGGSIFLQTLNVFLGIGDAFDQAGYKLVNYAIVLMRYVYIGLLVTVAMRSITYR
;
A
#
# COMPACT_ATOMS: atom_id res chain seq x y z
N MET A 1 -25.22 -10.43 58.31
CA MET A 1 -25.85 -9.32 57.56
C MET A 1 -25.06 -8.07 57.89
N GLY A 2 -24.06 -7.75 57.07
CA GLY A 2 -23.27 -6.53 57.18
C GLY A 2 -23.85 -5.49 56.22
N ASP A 3 -24.13 -4.31 56.75
CA ASP A 3 -24.75 -3.19 56.05
C ASP A 3 -23.78 -2.61 54.98
N PRO A 4 -24.16 -2.54 53.68
CA PRO A 4 -23.27 -2.09 52.60
C PRO A 4 -22.91 -0.60 52.64
N ASP A 5 -23.60 0.21 53.44
CA ASP A 5 -23.56 1.67 53.32
C ASP A 5 -22.40 2.36 54.06
N THR A 6 -21.62 1.64 54.88
CA THR A 6 -20.50 2.22 55.64
C THR A 6 -19.22 2.42 54.82
N HIS A 7 -19.05 1.71 53.70
CA HIS A 7 -17.86 1.85 52.84
C HIS A 7 -17.93 3.02 51.84
N VAL A 8 -19.11 3.57 51.59
CA VAL A 8 -19.32 4.71 50.68
C VAL A 8 -18.91 6.03 51.35
N GLY A 9 -19.11 6.16 52.66
CA GLY A 9 -18.79 7.36 53.43
C GLY A 9 -17.28 7.69 53.49
N LEU A 10 -16.43 6.68 53.69
CA LEU A 10 -14.98 6.86 53.87
C LEU A 10 -14.25 7.30 52.58
N LYS A 11 -14.72 6.84 51.41
CA LYS A 11 -14.17 7.27 50.11
C LYS A 11 -14.53 8.73 49.81
N SER A 12 -15.73 9.17 50.18
CA SER A 12 -16.14 10.57 49.96
C SER A 12 -15.36 11.56 50.82
N LEU A 13 -14.97 11.15 52.04
CA LEU A 13 -14.16 11.97 52.94
C LEU A 13 -12.71 12.05 52.44
N SER A 14 -12.06 10.94 52.07
CA SER A 14 -10.68 11.01 51.57
C SER A 14 -10.55 11.88 50.32
N GLN A 15 -11.55 11.82 49.44
CA GLN A 15 -11.60 12.60 48.20
C GLN A 15 -11.83 14.11 48.46
N ARG A 16 -12.57 14.46 49.51
CA ARG A 16 -12.70 15.85 49.98
C ARG A 16 -11.39 16.38 50.58
N TRP A 17 -10.66 15.56 51.34
CA TRP A 17 -9.35 15.91 51.90
C TRP A 17 -8.28 16.11 50.82
N ASP A 18 -8.21 15.24 49.81
CA ASP A 18 -7.24 15.38 48.71
C ASP A 18 -7.52 16.62 47.84
N ASN A 19 -8.79 16.96 47.60
CA ASN A 19 -9.17 18.17 46.88
C ASN A 19 -8.86 19.46 47.66
N ALA A 20 -8.99 19.45 48.99
CA ALA A 20 -8.62 20.57 49.84
C ALA A 20 -7.09 20.79 49.83
N MET A 21 -6.29 19.72 49.86
CA MET A 21 -4.83 19.80 49.82
C MET A 21 -4.28 20.27 48.47
N CYS A 22 -4.97 19.95 47.36
CA CYS A 22 -4.62 20.46 46.03
C CYS A 22 -4.92 21.96 45.90
N ARG A 23 -6.03 22.46 46.47
CA ARG A 23 -6.36 23.91 46.47
C ARG A 23 -5.38 24.75 47.29
N LEU A 24 -4.77 24.15 48.31
CA LEU A 24 -3.76 24.77 49.16
C LEU A 24 -2.34 24.69 48.58
N GLY A 25 -2.15 24.09 47.40
CA GLY A 25 -0.82 23.97 46.76
C GLY A 25 0.16 23.04 47.48
N LEU A 26 -0.30 22.27 48.47
CA LEU A 26 0.53 21.40 49.33
C LEU A 26 0.81 20.02 48.70
N ARG A 27 0.21 19.71 47.54
CA ARG A 27 0.38 18.44 46.82
C ARG A 27 0.23 18.66 45.31
N ALA A 28 1.17 18.13 44.52
CA ALA A 28 1.01 18.05 43.07
C ALA A 28 -0.16 17.10 42.72
N PRO A 29 -1.02 17.43 41.73
CA PRO A 29 -2.14 16.56 41.38
C PRO A 29 -1.59 15.21 40.89
N ARG A 30 -2.00 14.12 41.56
CA ARG A 30 -1.81 12.76 41.03
C ARG A 30 -2.47 12.73 39.66
N GLN A 31 -1.69 12.49 38.60
CA GLN A 31 -2.21 12.19 37.27
C GLN A 31 -3.07 10.93 37.40
N LYS A 32 -4.39 11.12 37.51
CA LYS A 32 -5.35 10.03 37.34
C LYS A 32 -5.21 9.56 35.89
N ALA A 33 -4.94 8.27 35.71
CA ALA A 33 -5.27 7.62 34.45
C ALA A 33 -6.78 7.84 34.24
N CYS A 34 -7.16 8.49 33.15
CA CYS A 34 -8.57 8.72 32.85
C CYS A 34 -9.24 7.35 32.73
N GLY A 35 -10.04 6.95 33.72
CA GLY A 35 -10.88 5.76 33.62
C GLY A 35 -11.94 5.95 32.54
N GLY A 36 -12.51 4.86 32.03
CA GLY A 36 -13.48 4.87 30.92
C GLY A 36 -14.66 5.86 31.07
N PHE A 37 -14.99 6.28 32.30
CA PHE A 37 -15.99 7.32 32.57
C PHE A 37 -15.55 8.74 32.15
N GLU A 38 -14.29 9.14 32.37
CA GLU A 38 -13.77 10.46 31.94
C GLU A 38 -13.57 10.52 30.42
N PHE A 39 -13.30 9.39 29.77
CA PHE A 39 -13.28 9.32 28.30
C PHE A 39 -14.66 9.55 27.71
N GLN A 40 -15.73 9.03 28.35
CA GLN A 40 -17.11 9.22 27.89
C GLN A 40 -17.54 10.68 27.96
N GLU A 41 -17.28 11.40 29.07
CA GLU A 41 -17.60 12.83 29.17
C GLU A 41 -16.82 13.68 28.17
N ALA A 42 -15.52 13.42 27.98
CA ALA A 42 -14.70 14.14 27.01
C ALA A 42 -15.05 13.81 25.54
N ALA A 43 -15.67 12.65 25.30
CA ALA A 43 -16.10 12.20 23.98
C ALA A 43 -17.36 12.91 23.48
N ASP A 44 -18.09 13.64 24.33
CA ASP A 44 -19.31 14.35 23.93
C ASP A 44 -19.02 15.80 23.49
N GLU A 45 -17.87 16.38 23.86
CA GLU A 45 -17.46 17.73 23.48
C GLU A 45 -16.59 17.75 22.20
N LEU A 46 -16.97 18.54 21.19
CA LEU A 46 -16.24 18.70 19.92
C LEU A 46 -14.97 19.54 20.11
N GLY A 47 -13.88 19.19 19.41
CA GLY A 47 -12.64 19.98 19.42
C GLY A 47 -11.71 19.74 20.61
N VAL A 48 -12.06 18.82 21.51
CA VAL A 48 -11.28 18.56 22.73
C VAL A 48 -9.99 17.79 22.40
N ARG A 49 -8.92 18.18 23.11
CA ARG A 49 -7.64 17.47 23.10
C ARG A 49 -7.62 16.46 24.25
N ILE A 50 -7.67 15.19 23.91
CA ILE A 50 -7.66 14.04 24.81
C ILE A 50 -6.22 13.56 24.95
N LYS A 51 -5.65 13.70 26.16
CA LYS A 51 -4.28 13.27 26.45
C LYS A 51 -4.29 12.07 27.39
N ARG A 52 -3.48 11.05 27.08
CA ARG A 52 -3.25 9.88 27.95
C ARG A 52 -4.53 9.15 28.37
N ALA A 53 -5.57 9.23 27.56
CA ALA A 53 -6.79 8.46 27.80
C ALA A 53 -6.56 6.99 27.43
N THR A 54 -7.20 6.10 28.17
CA THR A 54 -7.11 4.66 27.98
C THR A 54 -8.51 4.09 27.82
N THR A 55 -8.72 3.31 26.76
CA THR A 55 -9.91 2.48 26.51
C THR A 55 -9.49 1.04 26.21
N ALA A 56 -8.33 0.63 26.71
CA ALA A 56 -7.76 -0.68 26.43
C ALA A 56 -8.72 -1.78 26.88
N ARG A 57 -8.92 -2.79 26.03
CA ARG A 57 -9.86 -3.92 26.23
C ARG A 57 -11.33 -3.54 26.37
N GLU A 58 -11.69 -2.31 26.04
CA GLU A 58 -13.08 -1.86 26.04
C GLU A 58 -13.69 -1.97 24.65
N THR A 59 -15.02 -2.08 24.60
CA THR A 59 -15.79 -1.98 23.36
C THR A 59 -16.45 -0.60 23.31
N VAL A 60 -16.12 0.17 22.28
CA VAL A 60 -16.66 1.51 22.04
C VAL A 60 -17.50 1.44 20.77
N GLU A 61 -18.80 1.74 20.89
CA GLU A 61 -19.74 1.61 19.77
C GLU A 61 -20.48 2.92 19.51
N ASN A 62 -20.74 3.21 18.23
CA ASN A 62 -21.60 4.31 17.77
C ASN A 62 -21.22 5.69 18.35
N ARG A 63 -19.93 5.96 18.52
CA ARG A 63 -19.44 7.25 19.06
C ARG A 63 -19.01 8.22 17.96
N ASP A 64 -19.38 9.48 18.17
CA ASP A 64 -18.92 10.59 17.34
C ASP A 64 -17.68 11.26 17.95
N LEU A 65 -16.53 10.82 17.47
CA LEU A 65 -15.19 11.22 17.91
C LEU A 65 -14.48 12.12 16.88
N ARG A 66 -15.25 12.86 16.07
CA ARG A 66 -14.74 13.79 15.05
C ARG A 66 -14.02 15.01 15.63
N TYR A 67 -13.13 15.60 14.83
CA TYR A 67 -12.42 16.87 15.11
C TYR A 67 -11.67 16.90 16.45
N ARG A 68 -11.13 15.76 16.90
CA ARG A 68 -10.44 15.65 18.19
C ARG A 68 -8.96 15.38 18.02
N GLN A 69 -8.19 15.74 19.04
CA GLN A 69 -6.78 15.39 19.10
C GLN A 69 -6.55 14.38 20.21
N PHE A 70 -6.05 13.20 19.86
CA PHE A 70 -5.68 12.12 20.76
C PHE A 70 -4.16 12.07 20.87
N ASP A 71 -3.61 12.40 22.03
CA ASP A 71 -2.18 12.24 22.30
C ASP A 71 -1.96 11.15 23.34
N ASP A 72 -1.01 10.26 23.08
CA ASP A 72 -0.65 9.16 23.99
C ASP A 72 -1.87 8.28 24.37
N PHE A 73 -2.77 8.08 23.41
CA PHE A 73 -4.00 7.32 23.60
C PHE A 73 -3.74 5.81 23.62
N ASN A 74 -4.31 5.09 24.58
CA ASN A 74 -4.16 3.64 24.68
C ASN A 74 -5.48 2.93 24.38
N GLY A 75 -5.58 2.35 23.19
CA GLY A 75 -6.66 1.47 22.75
C GLY A 75 -6.16 0.06 22.46
N ALA A 76 -5.23 -0.48 23.26
CA ALA A 76 -4.78 -1.86 23.08
C ALA A 76 -5.93 -2.85 23.28
N GLU A 77 -6.04 -3.86 22.41
CA GLU A 77 -7.05 -4.92 22.49
C GLU A 77 -8.50 -4.41 22.55
N SER A 78 -8.76 -3.14 22.23
CA SER A 78 -10.10 -2.55 22.27
C SER A 78 -10.82 -2.75 20.94
N THR A 79 -12.15 -2.80 20.99
CA THR A 79 -12.99 -2.93 19.80
C THR A 79 -13.77 -1.65 19.56
N PHE A 80 -13.57 -1.02 18.41
CA PHE A 80 -14.32 0.16 17.97
C PHE A 80 -15.29 -0.24 16.87
N LYS A 81 -16.59 -0.03 17.10
CA LYS A 81 -17.64 -0.34 16.11
C LYS A 81 -18.42 0.90 15.73
N SER A 82 -18.59 1.14 14.44
CA SER A 82 -19.41 2.24 13.92
C SER A 82 -19.02 3.60 14.51
N CYS A 83 -17.73 3.78 14.85
CA CYS A 83 -17.23 5.01 15.44
C CYS A 83 -16.76 5.98 14.35
N ASN A 84 -17.00 7.26 14.55
CA ASN A 84 -16.60 8.30 13.61
C ASN A 84 -15.44 9.11 14.17
N PHE A 85 -14.25 8.92 13.65
CA PHE A 85 -13.04 9.66 14.00
C PHE A 85 -12.68 10.74 12.97
N SER A 86 -13.57 11.06 12.03
CA SER A 86 -13.22 11.96 10.90
C SER A 86 -12.60 13.28 11.37
N PHE A 87 -11.56 13.71 10.67
CA PHE A 87 -10.78 14.93 10.93
C PHE A 87 -10.09 14.97 12.30
N SER A 88 -9.92 13.81 12.96
CA SER A 88 -9.16 13.70 14.20
C SER A 88 -7.67 13.45 13.95
N ILE A 89 -6.86 13.79 14.95
CA ILE A 89 -5.41 13.64 14.92
C ILE A 89 -5.03 12.67 16.05
N PHE A 90 -4.25 11.64 15.71
CA PHE A 90 -3.70 10.68 16.65
C PHE A 90 -2.18 10.83 16.68
N SER A 91 -1.63 11.11 17.85
CA SER A 91 -0.19 11.21 18.11
C SER A 91 0.20 10.20 19.17
N ARG A 92 1.15 9.31 18.85
CA ARG A 92 1.64 8.25 19.76
C ARG A 92 0.51 7.38 20.33
N ALA A 93 -0.50 7.08 19.52
CA ALA A 93 -1.59 6.20 19.93
C ALA A 93 -1.19 4.72 19.81
N TYR A 94 -1.61 3.93 20.78
CA TYR A 94 -1.30 2.51 20.86
C TYR A 94 -2.57 1.68 20.63
N PHE A 95 -2.67 1.07 19.45
CA PHE A 95 -3.80 0.27 18.96
C PHE A 95 -3.39 -1.19 18.71
N HIS A 96 -2.45 -1.71 19.52
CA HIS A 96 -1.98 -3.08 19.36
C HIS A 96 -3.13 -4.08 19.58
N ASN A 97 -3.34 -4.97 18.62
CA ASN A 97 -4.46 -5.94 18.59
C ASN A 97 -5.86 -5.30 18.73
N ALA A 98 -6.01 -4.02 18.40
CA ALA A 98 -7.31 -3.35 18.38
C ALA A 98 -8.14 -3.84 17.18
N LYS A 99 -9.46 -3.80 17.31
CA LYS A 99 -10.39 -4.11 16.21
C LYS A 99 -11.16 -2.86 15.82
N PHE A 100 -11.21 -2.57 14.52
CA PHE A 100 -11.98 -1.47 13.96
C PHE A 100 -12.99 -2.03 12.96
N GLU A 101 -14.28 -1.85 13.25
CA GLU A 101 -15.38 -2.34 12.41
C GLU A 101 -16.26 -1.16 12.00
N ASN A 102 -16.44 -0.96 10.69
CA ASN A 102 -17.30 0.10 10.15
C ASN A 102 -16.97 1.51 10.68
N CYS A 103 -15.69 1.78 10.97
CA CYS A 103 -15.26 3.07 11.50
C CYS A 103 -14.87 4.05 10.39
N SER A 104 -15.09 5.35 10.63
CA SER A 104 -14.71 6.40 9.69
C SER A 104 -13.47 7.14 10.18
N PHE A 105 -12.42 7.15 9.36
CA PHE A 105 -11.15 7.86 9.58
C PHE A 105 -10.89 8.92 8.51
N ILE A 106 -11.95 9.48 7.92
CA ILE A 106 -11.83 10.44 6.83
C ILE A 106 -11.01 11.66 7.28
N GLY A 107 -9.95 12.00 6.55
CA GLY A 107 -9.09 13.14 6.85
C GLY A 107 -8.29 13.02 8.15
N CYS A 108 -8.18 11.83 8.73
CA CYS A 108 -7.40 11.62 9.94
C CYS A 108 -5.90 11.76 9.70
N ARG A 109 -5.17 12.17 10.74
CA ARG A 109 -3.70 12.16 10.74
C ARG A 109 -3.19 11.28 11.86
N PHE A 110 -2.41 10.27 11.51
CA PHE A 110 -1.76 9.36 12.44
C PHE A 110 -0.26 9.65 12.44
N SER A 111 0.30 9.87 13.62
CA SER A 111 1.73 10.10 13.83
C SER A 111 2.22 9.20 14.95
N GLU A 112 3.28 8.44 14.70
CA GLU A 112 3.94 7.57 15.70
C GLU A 112 2.98 6.56 16.35
N CYS A 113 1.95 6.14 15.62
CA CYS A 113 0.93 5.22 16.13
C CYS A 113 1.31 3.75 15.89
N ASN A 114 0.87 2.85 16.76
CA ASN A 114 1.12 1.42 16.64
C ASN A 114 -0.19 0.65 16.39
N PHE A 115 -0.34 0.11 15.19
CA PHE A 115 -1.46 -0.74 14.74
C PHE A 115 -1.02 -2.20 14.54
N ARG A 116 0.08 -2.67 15.14
CA ARG A 116 0.51 -4.07 14.99
C ARG A 116 -0.58 -5.02 15.47
N GLY A 117 -0.92 -6.01 14.64
CA GLY A 117 -2.00 -6.97 14.89
C GLY A 117 -3.40 -6.37 14.94
N ALA A 118 -3.57 -5.09 14.58
CA ALA A 118 -4.88 -4.47 14.55
C ALA A 118 -5.70 -5.00 13.36
N GLU A 119 -6.96 -5.36 13.60
CA GLU A 119 -7.87 -5.81 12.57
C GLU A 119 -8.72 -4.63 12.09
N ILE A 120 -8.71 -4.36 10.78
CA ILE A 120 -9.40 -3.21 10.19
C ILE A 120 -10.39 -3.68 9.13
N TYR A 121 -11.68 -3.61 9.45
CA TYR A 121 -12.76 -4.09 8.59
C TYR A 121 -13.73 -2.98 8.21
N SER A 122 -13.98 -2.84 6.91
CA SER A 122 -14.97 -1.91 6.35
C SER A 122 -14.81 -0.47 6.83
N CYS A 123 -13.56 -0.03 7.03
CA CYS A 123 -13.27 1.32 7.53
C CYS A 123 -12.98 2.29 6.38
N ASP A 124 -13.31 3.58 6.57
CA ASP A 124 -13.06 4.62 5.56
C ASP A 124 -11.81 5.43 5.89
N PHE A 125 -10.78 5.34 5.05
CA PHE A 125 -9.51 6.09 5.18
C PHE A 125 -9.32 7.18 4.11
N LYS A 126 -10.39 7.69 3.50
CA LYS A 126 -10.28 8.77 2.51
C LYS A 126 -9.56 9.98 3.11
N TYR A 127 -8.52 10.45 2.41
CA TYR A 127 -7.67 11.58 2.85
C TYR A 127 -6.91 11.36 4.17
N ALA A 128 -6.88 10.14 4.70
CA ALA A 128 -6.09 9.83 5.88
C ALA A 128 -4.58 9.88 5.55
N ARG A 129 -3.77 10.23 6.55
CA ARG A 129 -2.31 10.23 6.44
C ARG A 129 -1.67 9.53 7.63
N PHE A 130 -0.65 8.74 7.34
CA PHE A 130 0.17 7.99 8.27
C PHE A 130 1.61 8.50 8.20
N GLN A 131 2.24 8.66 9.36
CA GLN A 131 3.64 9.05 9.50
C GLN A 131 4.27 8.32 10.68
N ASN A 132 5.34 7.56 10.42
CA ASN A 132 5.99 6.70 11.41
C ASN A 132 5.00 5.77 12.15
N CYS A 133 3.99 5.27 11.46
CA CYS A 133 2.96 4.40 12.01
C CYS A 133 3.23 2.93 11.67
N LEU A 134 3.28 2.07 12.67
CA LEU A 134 3.41 0.62 12.48
C LEU A 134 2.06 0.06 12.05
N ILE A 135 1.88 -0.19 10.76
CA ILE A 135 0.65 -0.74 10.18
C ILE A 135 1.01 -1.83 9.15
N GLU A 136 0.23 -2.90 9.13
CA GLU A 136 0.45 -4.03 8.23
C GLU A 136 -0.47 -3.91 7.00
N SER A 137 0.05 -4.20 5.81
CA SER A 137 -0.67 -4.08 4.55
C SER A 137 -1.92 -4.97 4.50
N ARG A 138 -1.84 -6.17 5.06
CA ARG A 138 -2.95 -7.14 5.07
C ARG A 138 -4.23 -6.58 5.70
N ASP A 139 -4.09 -5.68 6.69
CA ASP A 139 -5.22 -5.15 7.44
C ASP A 139 -5.80 -3.90 6.77
N ILE A 140 -4.95 -3.04 6.18
CA ILE A 140 -5.40 -1.80 5.55
C ILE A 140 -5.87 -1.98 4.09
N ILE A 141 -5.30 -2.93 3.34
CA ILE A 141 -5.64 -3.14 1.91
C ILE A 141 -7.14 -3.37 1.68
N PRO A 142 -7.85 -4.19 2.48
CA PRO A 142 -9.29 -4.40 2.34
C PRO A 142 -10.13 -3.12 2.55
N SER A 143 -9.60 -2.17 3.32
CA SER A 143 -10.26 -0.90 3.67
C SER A 143 -9.78 0.28 2.80
N LEU A 144 -9.14 0.01 1.65
CA LEU A 144 -8.72 1.06 0.72
C LEU A 144 -9.93 1.72 0.02
N PRO A 145 -9.87 3.03 -0.26
CA PRO A 145 -10.91 3.72 -1.00
C PRO A 145 -11.23 3.07 -2.35
N PRO A 146 -12.51 3.04 -2.79
CA PRO A 146 -12.89 2.50 -4.10
C PRO A 146 -12.50 3.42 -5.27
N GLU A 147 -12.29 4.72 -5.02
CA GLU A 147 -11.87 5.68 -6.02
C GLU A 147 -10.36 5.56 -6.31
N PRO A 148 -9.93 5.29 -7.56
CA PRO A 148 -8.53 4.99 -7.87
C PRO A 148 -7.54 6.10 -7.52
N ASN A 149 -7.97 7.37 -7.61
CA ASN A 149 -7.16 8.52 -7.24
C ASN A 149 -6.89 8.58 -5.73
N LEU A 150 -7.94 8.41 -4.91
CA LEU A 150 -7.82 8.42 -3.45
C LEU A 150 -7.06 7.19 -2.95
N ARG A 151 -7.32 6.03 -3.56
CA ARG A 151 -6.56 4.80 -3.31
C ARG A 151 -5.07 5.00 -3.54
N ARG A 152 -4.70 5.56 -4.71
CA ARG A 152 -3.30 5.81 -5.06
C ARG A 152 -2.63 6.79 -4.10
N GLU A 153 -3.31 7.88 -3.73
CA GLU A 153 -2.78 8.85 -2.78
C GLU A 153 -2.52 8.22 -1.39
N LEU A 154 -3.46 7.44 -0.89
CA LEU A 154 -3.31 6.73 0.37
C LEU A 154 -2.18 5.69 0.31
N LEU A 155 -2.09 4.90 -0.75
CA LEU A 155 -1.03 3.91 -0.94
C LEU A 155 0.36 4.55 -1.02
N GLN A 156 0.49 5.70 -1.70
CA GLN A 156 1.76 6.44 -1.74
C GLN A 156 2.19 6.91 -0.36
N ASN A 157 1.24 7.42 0.44
CA ASN A 157 1.52 7.80 1.82
C ASN A 157 1.93 6.59 2.68
N LEU A 158 1.21 5.47 2.58
CA LEU A 158 1.53 4.23 3.29
C LEU A 158 2.89 3.66 2.87
N ARG A 159 3.23 3.74 1.59
CA ARG A 159 4.54 3.31 1.06
C ARG A 159 5.67 4.18 1.61
N VAL A 160 5.52 5.51 1.65
CA VAL A 160 6.50 6.40 2.27
C VAL A 160 6.65 6.09 3.76
N ASN A 161 5.55 5.87 4.46
CA ASN A 161 5.55 5.44 5.87
C ASN A 161 6.29 4.10 6.07
N ALA A 162 6.06 3.11 5.20
CA ALA A 162 6.77 1.83 5.26
C ALA A 162 8.28 1.96 4.97
N ILE A 163 8.67 2.85 4.04
CA ILE A 163 10.07 3.19 3.78
C ILE A 163 10.72 3.81 5.03
N GLN A 164 10.02 4.74 5.69
CA GLN A 164 10.52 5.37 6.94
C GLN A 164 10.78 4.34 8.04
N LEU A 165 9.98 3.26 8.06
CA LEU A 165 10.12 2.16 9.02
C LEU A 165 11.12 1.08 8.58
N GLY A 166 11.63 1.14 7.34
CA GLY A 166 12.53 0.12 6.78
C GLY A 166 11.86 -1.23 6.49
N SER A 167 10.52 -1.29 6.39
CA SER A 167 9.79 -2.53 6.12
C SER A 167 9.66 -2.79 4.62
N THR A 168 10.53 -3.64 4.07
CA THR A 168 10.61 -3.90 2.63
C THR A 168 9.40 -4.66 2.09
N ASP A 169 8.85 -5.59 2.87
CA ASP A 169 7.66 -6.37 2.50
C ASP A 169 6.43 -5.50 2.34
N GLU A 170 6.22 -4.56 3.26
CA GLU A 170 5.09 -3.62 3.22
C GLU A 170 5.21 -2.65 2.04
N VAL A 171 6.41 -2.13 1.78
CA VAL A 171 6.69 -1.30 0.60
C VAL A 171 6.32 -2.03 -0.69
N ARG A 172 6.67 -3.32 -0.78
CA ARG A 172 6.35 -4.14 -1.95
C ARG A 172 4.84 -4.38 -2.08
N ALA A 173 4.16 -4.71 -1.00
CA ALA A 173 2.71 -4.90 -0.99
C ALA A 173 1.97 -3.64 -1.48
N TYR A 174 2.30 -2.47 -0.93
CA TYR A 174 1.70 -1.21 -1.37
C TYR A 174 2.03 -0.87 -2.82
N THR A 175 3.25 -1.16 -3.29
CA THR A 175 3.63 -0.94 -4.70
C THR A 175 2.80 -1.79 -5.66
N LEU A 176 2.52 -3.05 -5.30
CA LEU A 176 1.66 -3.93 -6.12
C LEU A 176 0.21 -3.41 -6.18
N GLU A 177 -0.31 -2.90 -5.07
CA GLU A 177 -1.63 -2.27 -5.05
C GLU A 177 -1.68 -0.92 -5.78
N GLU A 178 -0.57 -0.16 -5.81
CA GLU A 178 -0.49 1.06 -6.62
C GLU A 178 -0.62 0.73 -8.12
N ILE A 179 0.07 -0.32 -8.56
CA ILE A 179 0.00 -0.83 -9.94
C ILE A 179 -1.44 -1.29 -10.26
N SER A 180 -2.09 -2.02 -9.35
CA SER A 180 -3.47 -2.47 -9.52
C SER A 180 -4.45 -1.30 -9.66
N ALA A 181 -4.28 -0.26 -8.83
CA ALA A 181 -5.08 0.96 -8.85
C ALA A 181 -4.88 1.78 -10.14
N GLU A 182 -3.66 1.85 -10.67
CA GLU A 182 -3.37 2.53 -11.94
C GLU A 182 -4.04 1.83 -13.13
N LEU A 183 -3.99 0.50 -13.16
CA LEU A 183 -4.68 -0.28 -14.19
C LEU A 183 -6.20 -0.03 -14.16
N GLU A 184 -6.79 0.00 -12.97
CA GLU A 184 -8.21 0.32 -12.80
C GLU A 184 -8.53 1.77 -13.23
N HIS A 185 -7.65 2.73 -12.94
CA HIS A 185 -7.79 4.11 -13.41
C HIS A 185 -7.86 4.18 -14.93
N TYR A 186 -6.95 3.51 -15.64
CA TYR A 186 -6.94 3.52 -17.11
C TYR A 186 -8.17 2.83 -17.71
N LYS A 187 -8.63 1.72 -17.12
CA LYS A 187 -9.87 1.06 -17.54
C LYS A 187 -11.07 1.99 -17.41
N ARG A 188 -11.27 2.60 -16.22
CA ARG A 188 -12.39 3.53 -16.00
C ARG A 188 -12.32 4.77 -16.88
N ALA A 189 -11.11 5.26 -17.17
CA ALA A 189 -10.90 6.38 -18.07
C ALA A 189 -11.26 6.04 -19.53
N LEU A 190 -10.91 4.85 -20.01
CA LEU A 190 -11.22 4.41 -21.37
C LEU A 190 -12.74 4.28 -21.59
N PHE A 191 -13.44 3.67 -20.64
CA PHE A 191 -14.88 3.45 -20.71
C PHE A 191 -15.73 4.65 -20.27
N GLY A 192 -15.13 5.68 -19.65
CA GLY A 192 -15.86 6.84 -19.14
C GLY A 192 -16.87 6.47 -18.05
N TYR A 193 -16.47 5.59 -17.12
CA TYR A 193 -17.36 4.97 -16.12
C TYR A 193 -18.09 6.02 -15.24
N ASP A 194 -17.36 7.00 -14.71
CA ASP A 194 -17.92 8.08 -13.87
C ASP A 194 -17.98 9.42 -14.61
N ARG A 195 -18.86 10.33 -14.14
CA ARG A 195 -18.92 11.73 -14.61
C ARG A 195 -17.56 12.44 -14.55
N TYR A 196 -16.72 12.09 -13.58
CA TYR A 196 -15.34 12.58 -13.49
C TYR A 196 -14.52 12.23 -14.73
N TYR A 197 -14.54 10.96 -15.15
CA TYR A 197 -13.79 10.47 -16.31
C TYR A 197 -14.33 11.04 -17.62
N GLN A 198 -15.66 11.15 -17.74
CA GLN A 198 -16.30 11.76 -18.91
C GLN A 198 -15.91 13.22 -19.10
N ARG A 199 -15.79 13.98 -18.00
CA ARG A 199 -15.33 15.39 -18.04
C ARG A 199 -13.83 15.53 -18.25
N LYS A 200 -13.03 14.62 -17.67
CA LYS A 200 -11.56 14.67 -17.74
C LYS A 200 -11.00 14.20 -19.08
N TYR A 201 -11.65 13.22 -19.70
CA TYR A 201 -11.25 12.64 -20.99
C TYR A 201 -12.43 12.71 -21.99
N PRO A 202 -12.82 13.92 -22.42
CA PRO A 202 -14.02 14.10 -23.24
C PRO A 202 -13.83 13.68 -24.71
N THR A 203 -12.61 13.77 -25.25
CA THR A 203 -12.37 13.54 -26.69
C THR A 203 -11.96 12.10 -27.00
N SER A 204 -12.16 11.69 -28.26
CA SER A 204 -11.64 10.40 -28.75
C SER A 204 -10.12 10.32 -28.73
N LEU A 205 -9.43 11.46 -28.89
CA LEU A 205 -7.96 11.52 -28.79
C LEU A 205 -7.50 11.23 -27.36
N ASP A 206 -8.18 11.77 -26.35
CA ASP A 206 -7.89 11.48 -24.93
C ASP A 206 -8.01 9.98 -24.63
N LYS A 207 -9.03 9.33 -25.19
CA LYS A 207 -9.23 7.88 -25.05
C LYS A 207 -8.13 7.07 -25.73
N ILE A 208 -7.65 7.50 -26.90
CA ILE A 208 -6.49 6.88 -27.56
C ILE A 208 -5.24 7.03 -26.69
N ILE A 209 -5.00 8.20 -26.10
CA ILE A 209 -3.87 8.41 -25.18
C ILE A 209 -3.99 7.48 -23.96
N VAL A 210 -5.17 7.36 -23.36
CA VAL A 210 -5.42 6.43 -22.25
C VAL A 210 -5.21 4.98 -22.68
N LEU A 211 -5.62 4.59 -23.88
CA LEU A 211 -5.40 3.26 -24.43
C LEU A 211 -3.90 2.97 -24.60
N ILE A 212 -3.13 3.92 -25.13
CA ILE A 212 -1.67 3.80 -25.23
C ILE A 212 -1.05 3.62 -23.84
N LYS A 213 -1.52 4.37 -22.83
CA LYS A 213 -1.05 4.20 -21.43
C LYS A 213 -1.39 2.82 -20.87
N LEU A 214 -2.59 2.30 -21.14
CA LEU A 214 -3.01 0.96 -20.72
C LEU A 214 -2.13 -0.12 -21.37
N ILE A 215 -1.88 -0.02 -22.68
CA ILE A 215 -1.00 -0.93 -23.43
C ILE A 215 0.42 -0.84 -22.88
N SER A 216 0.95 0.36 -22.68
CA SER A 216 2.28 0.58 -22.09
C SER A 216 2.39 -0.04 -20.69
N HIS A 217 1.34 0.06 -19.88
CA HIS A 217 1.30 -0.56 -18.55
C HIS A 217 1.30 -2.09 -18.65
N ALA A 218 0.52 -2.67 -19.57
CA ALA A 218 0.50 -4.12 -19.82
C ALA A 218 1.86 -4.64 -20.33
N ILE A 219 2.48 -3.93 -21.29
CA ILE A 219 3.81 -4.22 -21.83
C ILE A 219 4.84 -4.23 -20.69
N SER A 220 4.86 -3.19 -19.85
CA SER A 220 5.76 -3.11 -18.70
C SER A 220 5.60 -4.30 -17.73
N GLY A 221 4.36 -4.70 -17.45
CA GLY A 221 4.04 -5.85 -16.60
C GLY A 221 4.41 -7.20 -17.20
N PHE A 222 4.41 -7.32 -18.53
CA PHE A 222 4.82 -8.51 -19.26
C PHE A 222 6.35 -8.62 -19.32
N PHE A 223 7.05 -7.58 -19.78
CA PHE A 223 8.49 -7.64 -20.02
C PHE A 223 9.33 -7.67 -18.74
N TRP A 224 9.07 -6.79 -17.78
CA TRP A 224 9.91 -6.71 -16.56
C TRP A 224 9.11 -6.72 -15.26
N GLY A 225 7.80 -7.03 -15.33
CA GLY A 225 6.96 -7.15 -14.14
C GLY A 225 6.90 -5.89 -13.30
N HIS A 226 6.91 -4.71 -13.95
CA HIS A 226 6.99 -3.39 -13.32
C HIS A 226 8.23 -3.18 -12.43
N GLY A 227 9.23 -4.07 -12.51
CA GLY A 227 10.47 -4.01 -11.77
C GLY A 227 10.43 -4.76 -10.44
N GLU A 228 9.32 -5.46 -10.16
CA GLU A 228 9.08 -6.20 -8.90
C GLU A 228 9.34 -7.71 -9.03
N ARG A 229 9.53 -8.21 -10.26
CA ARG A 229 9.68 -9.64 -10.55
C ARG A 229 10.84 -9.90 -11.53
N PRO A 230 12.09 -10.10 -11.04
CA PRO A 230 13.26 -10.30 -11.90
C PRO A 230 13.12 -11.48 -12.87
N PHE A 231 12.44 -12.56 -12.45
CA PHE A 231 12.24 -13.73 -13.31
C PHE A 231 11.43 -13.42 -14.58
N LYS A 232 10.50 -12.46 -14.55
CA LYS A 232 9.76 -12.05 -15.75
C LYS A 232 10.68 -11.44 -16.81
N LEU A 233 11.72 -10.73 -16.38
CA LEU A 233 12.72 -10.17 -17.29
C LEU A 233 13.43 -11.28 -18.07
N LEU A 234 13.91 -12.31 -17.38
CA LEU A 234 14.56 -13.47 -18.01
C LEU A 234 13.62 -14.20 -18.96
N LEU A 235 12.38 -14.45 -18.54
CA LEU A 235 11.38 -15.10 -19.39
C LEU A 235 11.08 -14.27 -20.64
N SER A 236 10.99 -12.95 -20.52
CA SER A 236 10.72 -12.08 -21.65
C SER A 236 11.85 -12.07 -22.69
N VAL A 237 13.12 -12.17 -22.25
CA VAL A 237 14.27 -12.33 -23.16
C VAL A 237 14.11 -13.59 -23.98
N ILE A 238 13.81 -14.72 -23.33
CA ILE A 238 13.65 -16.01 -24.00
C ILE A 238 12.52 -15.94 -25.04
N ILE A 239 11.38 -15.34 -24.68
CA ILE A 239 10.23 -15.17 -25.60
C ILE A 239 10.62 -14.32 -26.82
N LEU A 240 11.32 -13.21 -26.61
CA LEU A 240 11.76 -12.35 -27.71
C LEU A 240 12.80 -13.04 -28.60
N LEU A 241 13.71 -13.84 -28.04
CA LEU A 241 14.67 -14.61 -28.82
C LEU A 241 13.97 -15.69 -29.65
N ILE A 242 12.96 -16.36 -29.10
CA ILE A 242 12.12 -17.32 -29.86
C ILE A 242 11.42 -16.61 -31.02
N LEU A 243 10.83 -15.43 -30.77
CA LEU A 243 10.16 -14.65 -31.82
C LEU A 243 11.14 -14.17 -32.89
N ALA A 244 12.34 -13.70 -32.50
CA ALA A 244 13.39 -13.31 -33.43
C ALA A 244 13.90 -14.50 -34.25
N SER A 245 14.03 -15.67 -33.62
CA SER A 245 14.40 -16.93 -34.29
C SER A 245 13.36 -17.33 -35.32
N PHE A 246 12.07 -17.18 -34.99
CA PHE A 246 10.97 -17.44 -35.92
C PHE A 246 11.00 -16.50 -37.13
N VAL A 247 11.28 -15.21 -36.93
CA VAL A 247 11.46 -14.26 -38.05
C VAL A 247 12.67 -14.62 -38.90
N ASN A 248 13.80 -14.99 -38.27
CA ASN A 248 15.00 -15.40 -38.97
C ASN A 248 14.84 -16.71 -39.74
N TRP A 249 13.94 -17.61 -39.31
CA TRP A 249 13.62 -18.82 -40.06
C TRP A 249 13.11 -18.50 -41.47
N PHE A 250 12.26 -17.48 -41.63
CA PHE A 250 11.82 -17.04 -42.97
C PHE A 250 12.95 -16.52 -43.87
N SER A 251 14.16 -16.32 -43.34
CA SER A 251 15.34 -15.97 -44.15
C SER A 251 16.03 -17.18 -44.78
N TYR A 252 15.79 -18.41 -44.29
CA TYR A 252 16.60 -19.58 -44.69
C TYR A 252 16.03 -20.42 -45.83
N GLU A 253 14.70 -20.52 -46.01
CA GLU A 253 13.96 -20.86 -47.26
C GLU A 253 12.53 -21.38 -46.95
N PRO A 254 11.57 -21.36 -47.92
CA PRO A 254 10.13 -21.53 -47.70
C PRO A 254 9.56 -22.95 -47.92
N ASP A 255 10.36 -23.93 -48.37
CA ASP A 255 9.85 -25.20 -48.94
C ASP A 255 10.23 -26.48 -48.15
N SER A 256 10.28 -26.42 -46.82
CA SER A 256 10.60 -27.60 -45.99
C SER A 256 9.40 -28.18 -45.26
N SER A 257 9.11 -29.44 -45.59
CA SER A 257 8.09 -30.28 -44.95
C SER A 257 8.48 -30.62 -43.51
N LEU A 258 7.62 -30.27 -42.53
CA LEU A 258 7.33 -30.85 -41.19
C LEU A 258 8.32 -31.83 -40.48
N GLY A 259 9.63 -31.77 -40.76
CA GLY A 259 10.71 -32.50 -40.09
C GLY A 259 11.60 -31.60 -39.21
N ASP A 260 11.29 -30.29 -39.12
CA ASP A 260 12.25 -29.22 -38.85
C ASP A 260 12.32 -28.72 -37.39
N ILE A 261 12.00 -29.55 -36.39
CA ILE A 261 12.15 -29.14 -34.97
C ILE A 261 13.63 -28.92 -34.63
N PHE A 262 14.51 -29.78 -35.15
CA PHE A 262 15.97 -29.65 -34.96
C PHE A 262 16.55 -28.43 -35.70
N TYR A 263 15.96 -28.05 -36.84
CA TYR A 263 16.36 -26.87 -37.60
C TYR A 263 15.93 -25.56 -36.90
N GLY A 264 14.72 -25.52 -36.33
CA GLY A 264 14.30 -24.40 -35.47
C GLY A 264 15.20 -24.25 -34.23
N GLY A 265 15.66 -25.37 -33.66
CA GLY A 265 16.59 -25.39 -32.54
C GLY A 265 17.97 -24.79 -32.88
N SER A 266 18.52 -25.08 -34.06
CA SER A 266 19.81 -24.50 -34.48
C SER A 266 19.71 -23.00 -34.77
N ILE A 267 18.62 -22.54 -35.39
CA ILE A 267 18.36 -21.10 -35.60
C ILE A 267 18.22 -20.37 -34.26
N PHE A 268 17.55 -20.98 -33.29
CA PHE A 268 17.45 -20.43 -31.94
C PHE A 268 18.82 -20.30 -31.27
N LEU A 269 19.68 -21.34 -31.36
CA LEU A 269 21.03 -21.28 -30.82
C LEU A 269 21.90 -20.21 -31.51
N GLN A 270 21.76 -20.03 -32.82
CA GLN A 270 22.43 -18.94 -33.55
C GLN A 270 21.95 -17.57 -33.07
N THR A 271 20.63 -17.40 -32.93
CA THR A 271 20.01 -16.16 -32.42
C THR A 271 20.45 -15.87 -30.98
N LEU A 272 20.56 -16.91 -30.14
CA LEU A 272 21.09 -16.82 -28.79
C LEU A 272 22.58 -16.44 -28.79
N ASN A 273 23.37 -16.98 -29.71
CA ASN A 273 24.79 -16.62 -29.85
C ASN A 273 24.96 -15.15 -30.28
N VAL A 274 24.10 -14.64 -31.17
CA VAL A 274 24.07 -13.20 -31.51
C VAL A 274 23.73 -12.36 -30.28
N PHE A 275 22.75 -12.78 -29.46
CA PHE A 275 22.41 -12.09 -28.22
C PHE A 275 23.54 -12.11 -27.19
N LEU A 276 24.22 -13.25 -27.02
CA LEU A 276 25.34 -13.38 -26.08
C LEU A 276 26.65 -12.76 -26.63
N GLY A 277 26.73 -12.52 -27.94
CA GLY A 277 27.95 -12.05 -28.61
C GLY A 277 29.03 -13.12 -28.72
N ILE A 278 28.65 -14.39 -28.89
CA ILE A 278 29.57 -15.54 -28.96
C ILE A 278 29.77 -15.95 -30.43
N GLY A 279 31.02 -15.94 -30.88
CA GLY A 279 31.43 -16.39 -32.23
C GLY A 279 30.99 -15.46 -33.38
N ASP A 280 31.15 -15.93 -34.62
CA ASP A 280 30.85 -15.18 -35.85
C ASP A 280 29.37 -15.28 -36.27
N ALA A 281 28.47 -15.45 -35.29
CA ALA A 281 27.05 -15.73 -35.53
C ALA A 281 26.27 -14.57 -36.19
N PHE A 282 26.85 -13.36 -36.25
CA PHE A 282 26.19 -12.17 -36.78
C PHE A 282 25.90 -12.25 -38.29
N ASP A 283 26.85 -12.76 -39.07
CA ASP A 283 26.68 -12.91 -40.53
C ASP A 283 25.96 -14.20 -40.91
N GLN A 284 25.90 -15.16 -39.97
CA GLN A 284 25.35 -16.50 -40.19
C GLN A 284 23.93 -16.68 -39.66
N ALA A 285 23.24 -15.62 -39.25
CA ALA A 285 21.91 -15.71 -38.64
C ALA A 285 20.88 -14.84 -39.39
N GLY A 286 20.30 -15.33 -40.48
CA GLY A 286 19.09 -14.75 -41.09
C GLY A 286 19.19 -13.25 -41.45
N TYR A 287 18.15 -12.48 -41.13
CA TYR A 287 18.05 -11.08 -41.55
C TYR A 287 18.97 -10.17 -40.71
N LYS A 288 19.88 -9.44 -41.36
CA LYS A 288 20.81 -8.49 -40.71
C LYS A 288 20.11 -7.49 -39.78
N LEU A 289 18.92 -7.00 -40.16
CA LEU A 289 18.14 -6.06 -39.35
C LEU A 289 17.67 -6.67 -38.01
N VAL A 290 17.30 -7.95 -38.01
CA VAL A 290 16.93 -8.68 -36.79
C VAL A 290 18.15 -8.84 -35.89
N ASN A 291 19.32 -9.12 -36.44
CA ASN A 291 20.56 -9.23 -35.66
C ASN A 291 20.97 -7.90 -35.02
N TYR A 292 20.87 -6.78 -35.74
CA TYR A 292 21.07 -5.46 -35.14
C TYR A 292 20.09 -5.19 -34.00
N ALA A 293 18.82 -5.58 -34.15
CA ALA A 293 17.82 -5.43 -33.09
C ALA A 293 18.13 -6.28 -31.86
N ILE A 294 18.61 -7.52 -32.04
CA ILE A 294 19.04 -8.42 -30.95
C ILE A 294 20.23 -7.82 -30.19
N VAL A 295 21.22 -7.27 -30.90
CA VAL A 295 22.38 -6.62 -30.28
C VAL A 295 21.96 -5.38 -29.49
N LEU A 296 21.05 -4.55 -30.00
CA LEU A 296 20.50 -3.41 -29.26
C LEU A 296 19.74 -3.89 -28.00
N MET A 297 18.89 -4.91 -28.17
CA MET A 297 18.13 -5.52 -27.08
C MET A 297 19.06 -6.01 -25.96
N ARG A 298 20.21 -6.62 -26.30
CA ARG A 298 21.22 -7.06 -25.30
C ARG A 298 21.57 -5.95 -24.31
N TYR A 299 21.95 -4.78 -24.82
CA TYR A 299 22.39 -3.68 -23.96
C TYR A 299 21.26 -3.14 -23.07
N VAL A 300 20.05 -3.03 -23.62
CA VAL A 300 18.86 -2.61 -22.86
C VAL A 300 18.57 -3.60 -21.74
N TYR A 301 18.59 -4.90 -22.05
CA TYR A 301 18.29 -5.95 -21.08
C TYR A 301 19.36 -6.12 -20.01
N ILE A 302 20.64 -5.94 -20.34
CA ILE A 302 21.71 -5.91 -19.32
C ILE A 302 21.47 -4.75 -18.35
N GLY A 303 21.16 -3.55 -18.84
CA GLY A 303 20.86 -2.40 -17.98
C GLY A 303 19.63 -2.62 -17.08
N LEU A 304 18.56 -3.17 -17.65
CA LEU A 304 17.35 -3.53 -16.88
C LEU A 304 17.63 -4.63 -15.86
N LEU A 305 18.40 -5.65 -16.23
CA LEU A 305 18.75 -6.76 -15.34
C LEU A 305 19.56 -6.27 -14.15
N VAL A 306 20.58 -5.43 -14.37
CA VAL A 306 21.37 -4.83 -13.28
C VAL A 306 20.46 -4.01 -12.35
N THR A 307 19.59 -3.16 -12.90
CA THR A 307 18.70 -2.31 -12.10
C THR A 307 17.74 -3.14 -11.25
N VAL A 308 17.09 -4.14 -11.85
CA VAL A 308 16.13 -5.01 -11.14
C VAL A 308 16.85 -5.94 -10.16
N ALA A 309 18.03 -6.43 -10.50
CA ALA A 309 18.85 -7.26 -9.60
C ALA A 309 19.28 -6.49 -8.37
N MET A 310 19.84 -5.29 -8.55
CA MET A 310 20.20 -4.39 -7.43
C MET A 310 19.00 -4.16 -6.53
N ARG A 311 17.85 -3.82 -7.12
CA ARG A 311 16.59 -3.68 -6.38
C ARG A 311 16.27 -4.95 -5.58
N SER A 312 16.23 -6.10 -6.25
CA SER A 312 15.88 -7.38 -5.61
C SER A 312 16.82 -7.79 -4.46
N ILE A 313 18.09 -7.39 -4.52
CA ILE A 313 19.10 -7.69 -3.49
C ILE A 313 18.98 -6.70 -2.33
N THR A 314 18.81 -5.40 -2.61
CA THR A 314 18.71 -4.37 -1.57
C THR A 314 17.45 -4.50 -0.71
N TYR A 315 16.38 -5.10 -1.25
CA TYR A 315 15.12 -5.29 -0.52
C TYR A 315 14.98 -6.66 0.18
N ARG A 316 16.03 -7.50 0.16
CA ARG A 316 16.14 -8.74 0.95
C ARG A 316 17.03 -8.52 2.16
#